data_AF-A0A4Y2LF96-F1
#
_entry.id   AF-A0A4Y2LF96-F1
#
_cell.length_a   1.000
_cell.length_b   1.000
_cell.length_c   1.000
_cell.angle_alpha   90.00
_cell.angle_beta   90.00
_cell.angle_gamma   90.00
#
_symmetry.space_group_name_H-M   'P 1'
#
loop_
_entity.id
_entity.type
_entity.pdbx_description
1 polymer ?
#
loop_
_entity_poly.entity_id
_entity_poly.type
_entity_poly.pdbx_seq_one_letter_code
_entity_poly.pdbx_strand_id
1 'polypeptide(L)'
;DCCVSFYHHTKNLPVYRFEDGEFDVFFELFINGEVEYGDYFDTTLSWWEHRNDPNVLFITYEEIKKDPKNSVLKISGFIGTEYR
;
A
#
# COMPACT_ATOMS: atom_id res chain seq x y z
N ASP A 1 6.54 -5.09 6.57
CA ASP A 1 6.30 -3.63 6.60
C ASP A 1 4.84 -3.26 6.44
N CYS A 2 4.17 -3.60 5.33
CA CYS A 2 2.74 -3.29 5.13
C CYS A 2 1.84 -3.79 6.29
N CYS A 3 1.90 -5.07 6.65
CA CYS A 3 1.14 -5.64 7.77
C CYS A 3 1.38 -4.91 9.11
N VAL A 4 2.63 -4.56 9.43
CA VAL A 4 2.97 -3.85 10.67
C VAL A 4 2.43 -2.43 10.67
N SER A 5 2.55 -1.71 9.55
CA SER A 5 1.97 -0.38 9.41
C SER A 5 0.45 -0.42 9.52
N PHE A 6 -0.19 -1.44 8.94
CA PHE A 6 -1.64 -1.60 8.99
C PHE A 6 -2.12 -1.92 10.41
N TYR A 7 -1.42 -2.82 11.12
CA TYR A 7 -1.69 -3.08 12.54
C TYR A 7 -1.72 -1.78 13.36
N HIS A 8 -0.70 -0.93 13.23
CA HIS A 8 -0.67 0.35 13.95
C HIS A 8 -1.77 1.32 13.50
N HIS A 9 -2.12 1.34 12.20
CA HIS A 9 -3.25 2.13 11.70
C HIS A 9 -4.58 1.67 12.32
N THR A 10 -4.84 0.36 12.32
CA THR A 10 -6.04 -0.25 12.90
C THR A 10 -6.12 -0.02 14.41
N LYS A 11 -4.99 -0.15 15.12
CA LYS A 11 -4.90 0.08 16.57
C LYS A 11 -5.14 1.54 16.96
N ASN A 12 -4.70 2.49 16.13
CA ASN A 12 -4.79 3.92 16.43
C ASN A 12 -6.10 4.57 15.97
N LEU A 13 -6.92 3.88 15.19
CA LEU A 13 -8.18 4.40 14.68
C LEU A 13 -9.38 3.76 15.40
N PRO A 14 -10.12 4.52 16.23
CA PRO A 14 -11.19 3.97 17.07
C PRO A 14 -12.34 3.29 16.31
N VAL A 15 -12.47 3.57 15.00
CA VAL A 15 -13.49 2.94 14.16
C VAL A 15 -13.33 1.41 14.08
N TYR A 16 -12.10 0.91 14.20
CA TYR A 16 -11.82 -0.53 14.12
C TYR A 16 -11.99 -1.26 15.45
N ARG A 17 -12.10 -0.53 16.58
CA ARG A 17 -12.28 -1.11 17.92
C ARG A 17 -11.22 -2.17 18.24
N PHE A 18 -9.97 -1.88 17.90
CA PHE A 18 -8.81 -2.77 18.02
C PHE A 18 -7.67 -2.15 18.84
N GLU A 19 -7.99 -1.19 19.70
CA GLU A 19 -7.04 -0.38 20.47
C GLU A 19 -6.15 -1.22 21.40
N ASP A 20 -6.70 -2.32 21.94
CA ASP A 20 -5.99 -3.27 22.81
C ASP A 20 -5.60 -4.56 22.07
N GLY A 21 -5.72 -4.58 20.73
CA GLY A 21 -5.41 -5.75 19.93
C GLY A 21 -3.91 -6.09 19.91
N GLU A 22 -3.62 -7.39 19.92
CA GLU A 22 -2.28 -7.93 19.81
C GLU A 22 -1.85 -8.11 18.36
N PHE A 23 -0.55 -7.99 18.10
CA PHE A 23 -0.02 -8.08 16.73
C PHE A 23 -0.24 -9.47 16.11
N ASP A 24 -0.05 -10.54 16.87
CA ASP A 24 -0.20 -11.92 16.36
C ASP A 24 -1.63 -12.18 15.87
N VAL A 25 -2.63 -11.65 16.59
CA VAL A 25 -4.04 -11.74 16.16
C VAL A 25 -4.24 -10.97 14.86
N PHE A 26 -3.69 -9.76 14.76
CA PHE A 26 -3.79 -8.96 13.54
C PHE A 26 -3.08 -9.63 12.36
N PHE A 27 -1.93 -10.27 12.59
CA PHE A 27 -1.18 -10.97 11.55
C PHE A 27 -1.99 -12.11 10.95
N GLU A 28 -2.67 -12.90 11.78
CA GLU A 28 -3.58 -13.96 11.31
C GLU A 28 -4.74 -13.38 10.50
N LEU A 29 -5.36 -12.29 10.95
CA LEU A 29 -6.39 -11.60 10.17
C LEU A 29 -5.85 -11.11 8.82
N PHE A 30 -4.65 -10.53 8.81
CA PHE A 30 -4.03 -9.98 7.61
C PHE A 30 -3.70 -11.06 6.58
N ILE A 31 -3.09 -12.17 7.00
CA ILE A 31 -2.69 -13.25 6.09
C ILE A 31 -3.87 -14.07 5.56
N ASN A 32 -4.98 -14.08 6.30
CA ASN A 32 -6.23 -14.72 5.86
C ASN A 32 -7.14 -13.77 5.06
N GLY A 33 -6.71 -12.52 4.82
CA GLY A 33 -7.51 -11.53 4.10
C GLY A 33 -8.78 -11.08 4.86
N GLU A 34 -8.80 -11.22 6.18
CA GLU A 34 -9.91 -10.85 7.08
C GLU A 34 -9.77 -9.41 7.59
N VAL A 35 -9.00 -8.59 6.89
CA VAL A 35 -8.78 -7.16 7.17
C VAL A 35 -9.57 -6.28 6.19
N GLU A 36 -9.57 -4.97 6.43
CA GLU A 36 -10.14 -4.03 5.47
C GLU A 36 -9.46 -4.19 4.10
N TYR A 37 -10.25 -4.18 3.03
CA TYR A 37 -9.84 -4.43 1.63
C TYR A 37 -9.45 -5.87 1.28
N GLY A 38 -9.55 -6.83 2.20
CA GLY A 38 -9.39 -8.25 1.90
C GLY A 38 -7.93 -8.70 1.82
N ASP A 39 -7.67 -9.74 1.01
CA ASP A 39 -6.33 -10.30 0.84
C ASP A 39 -5.38 -9.33 0.12
N TYR A 40 -4.23 -9.10 0.76
CA TYR A 40 -3.21 -8.17 0.28
C TYR A 40 -2.60 -8.63 -1.06
N PHE A 41 -2.33 -9.92 -1.20
CA PHE A 41 -1.70 -10.47 -2.40
C PHE A 41 -2.68 -10.50 -3.58
N ASP A 42 -3.95 -10.86 -3.36
CA ASP A 42 -4.97 -10.81 -4.40
C ASP A 42 -5.11 -9.40 -4.97
N THR A 43 -5.17 -8.40 -4.09
CA THR A 43 -5.25 -6.99 -4.50
C THR A 43 -3.98 -6.56 -5.25
N THR A 44 -2.80 -6.90 -4.74
CA THR A 44 -1.53 -6.52 -5.37
C THR A 44 -1.32 -7.20 -6.72
N LEU A 45 -1.61 -8.50 -6.82
CA LEU A 45 -1.42 -9.29 -8.03
C LEU A 45 -2.43 -8.92 -9.11
N SER A 46 -3.68 -8.63 -8.76
CA SER A 46 -4.67 -8.17 -9.74
C SER A 46 -4.22 -6.90 -10.46
N TRP A 47 -3.67 -5.91 -9.74
CA TRP A 47 -3.11 -4.70 -10.36
C TRP A 47 -1.76 -4.92 -11.03
N TRP A 48 -0.98 -5.89 -10.59
CA TRP A 48 0.31 -6.21 -11.21
C TRP A 48 0.16 -6.63 -12.68
N GLU A 49 -0.94 -7.28 -13.04
CA GLU A 49 -1.24 -7.64 -14.43
C GLU A 49 -1.36 -6.40 -15.33
N HIS A 50 -1.87 -5.30 -14.79
CA HIS A 50 -2.09 -4.02 -15.46
C HIS A 50 -0.88 -3.08 -15.45
N ARG A 51 0.27 -3.49 -14.91
CA ARG A 51 1.44 -2.60 -14.72
C ARG A 51 2.01 -1.99 -16.02
N ASN A 52 1.65 -2.55 -17.17
CA ASN A 52 2.07 -2.07 -18.49
C ASN A 52 0.96 -1.28 -19.22
N ASP A 53 -0.23 -1.13 -18.60
CA ASP A 53 -1.31 -0.35 -19.18
C ASP A 53 -0.90 1.12 -19.24
N PRO A 54 -1.22 1.84 -20.34
CA PRO A 54 -0.71 3.20 -20.56
C PRO A 54 -1.19 4.21 -19.51
N ASN A 55 -2.28 3.90 -18.80
CA ASN A 55 -2.90 4.71 -17.76
C ASN A 55 -2.70 4.12 -16.35
N VAL A 56 -1.69 3.27 -16.16
CA VAL A 56 -1.30 2.72 -14.85
C VAL A 56 0.17 3.02 -14.58
N LEU A 57 0.46 3.59 -13.41
CA LEU A 57 1.82 3.78 -12.93
C LEU A 57 2.10 2.85 -11.75
N PHE A 58 2.96 1.86 -11.98
CA PHE A 58 3.45 1.01 -10.90
C PHE A 58 4.71 1.62 -10.25
N ILE A 59 4.67 1.78 -8.93
CA ILE A 59 5.77 2.31 -8.11
C ILE A 59 5.71 1.64 -6.73
N THR A 60 6.87 1.38 -6.12
CA THR A 60 6.92 0.79 -4.77
C THR A 60 7.29 1.82 -3.71
N TYR A 61 6.93 1.54 -2.46
CA TYR A 61 7.30 2.38 -1.33
C TYR A 61 8.84 2.47 -1.18
N GLU A 62 9.55 1.38 -1.44
CA GLU A 62 11.00 1.30 -1.34
C GLU A 62 11.69 2.15 -2.41
N GLU A 63 11.15 2.21 -3.63
CA GLU A 63 11.62 3.12 -4.69
C GLU A 63 11.50 4.58 -4.24
N ILE A 64 10.34 4.94 -3.69
CA ILE A 64 10.06 6.30 -3.18
C ILE A 64 11.02 6.65 -2.05
N LYS A 65 11.21 5.74 -1.09
CA LYS A 65 12.09 5.95 0.06
C LYS A 65 13.55 6.08 -0.35
N LYS A 66 13.99 5.32 -1.37
CA LYS A 66 15.37 5.34 -1.87
C LYS A 66 15.70 6.62 -2.62
N ASP A 67 14.80 7.09 -3.49
CA ASP A 67 14.99 8.32 -4.26
C ASP A 67 13.66 9.08 -4.43
N PRO A 68 13.29 9.90 -3.43
CA PRO A 68 12.04 10.65 -3.46
C PRO A 68 11.97 11.62 -4.65
N LYS A 69 13.11 12.24 -5.01
CA LYS A 69 13.16 13.24 -6.09
C LYS A 69 12.81 12.61 -7.43
N ASN A 70 13.47 11.53 -7.80
CA ASN A 70 13.19 10.87 -9.07
C ASN A 70 11.82 10.20 -9.10
N SER A 71 11.33 9.73 -7.95
CA SER A 71 9.96 9.20 -7.82
C SER A 71 8.89 10.27 -8.10
N VAL A 72 9.08 11.49 -7.58
CA VAL A 72 8.19 12.63 -7.89
C VAL A 72 8.25 12.99 -9.37
N LEU A 73 9.43 13.02 -9.98
CA LEU A 73 9.57 13.28 -11.42
C LEU A 73 8.88 12.19 -12.27
N LYS A 74 9.00 10.91 -11.88
CA LYS A 74 8.31 9.78 -12.51
C LYS A 74 6.79 9.96 -12.45
N ILE A 75 6.24 10.33 -11.28
CA ILE A 75 4.81 10.61 -11.09
C ILE A 75 4.36 11.81 -11.93
N SER A 76 5.12 12.91 -11.94
CA SER A 76 4.83 14.10 -12.74
C SER A 76 4.78 13.80 -14.24
N GLY A 77 5.76 13.03 -14.74
CA GLY A 77 5.80 12.61 -16.14
C GLY A 77 4.61 11.75 -16.54
N PHE A 78 4.09 10.93 -15.63
CA PHE A 78 2.92 10.10 -15.86
C PHE A 78 1.59 10.88 -15.88
N ILE A 79 1.40 11.84 -14.96
CA ILE A 79 0.19 12.67 -14.90
C ILE A 79 0.13 13.68 -16.05
N GLY A 80 1.23 13.89 -16.78
CA GLY A 80 1.30 14.85 -17.88
C GLY A 80 1.47 16.29 -17.42
N THR A 81 1.87 16.51 -16.16
CA THR A 81 2.32 17.82 -15.71
C THR A 81 3.76 18.01 -16.17
N GLU A 82 4.00 18.84 -17.18
CA GLU A 82 5.37 19.30 -17.50
C GLU A 82 5.91 20.08 -16.28
N TYR A 83 6.67 19.40 -15.41
CA TYR A 83 7.55 20.07 -14.47
C TYR A 83 8.81 20.48 -15.25
N ARG A 84 8.87 21.76 -15.63
CA ARG A 84 10.08 22.40 -16.17
C ARG A 84 10.94 22.96 -15.06
#